data_AF-A0A2N5B6R6-F1
#
_entry.id   AF-A0A2N5B6R6-F1
#
_cell.length_a   1.000
_cell.length_b   1.000
_cell.length_c   1.000
_cell.angle_alpha   90.00
_cell.angle_beta   90.00
_cell.angle_gamma   90.00
#
_symmetry.space_group_name_H-M   'P 1'
#
loop_
_entity.id
_entity.type
_entity.pdbx_description
1 polymer ?
#
loop_
_entity_poly.entity_id
_entity_poly.type
_entity_poly.pdbx_seq_one_letter_code
_entity_poly.pdbx_strand_id
1 'polypeptide(L)'
;MANFIVTFRLEDGTDYRERYDSLMEQLAIVSNGGSWDETSSFAAFTSSKSLEEVYSALYLESRFSPSKDTMVIIDLTNSKKKTCGLIEYPNTLSTCLGF
;
A
#
# COMPACT_ATOMS: atom_id res chain seq x y z
N MET A 1 -16.76 -6.46 2.01
CA MET A 1 -15.90 -5.32 2.39
C MET A 1 -14.87 -5.81 3.36
N ALA A 2 -13.61 -5.44 3.16
CA ALA A 2 -12.50 -5.75 4.05
C ALA A 2 -11.81 -4.46 4.49
N ASN A 3 -11.19 -4.49 5.66
CA ASN A 3 -10.39 -3.40 6.19
C ASN A 3 -8.94 -3.57 5.74
N PHE A 4 -8.37 -2.52 5.17
CA PHE A 4 -7.01 -2.52 4.66
C PHE A 4 -6.16 -1.48 5.38
N ILE A 5 -4.90 -1.83 5.58
CA ILE A 5 -3.83 -0.90 5.90
C ILE A 5 -2.82 -0.96 4.75
N VAL A 6 -2.40 0.21 4.27
CA VAL A 6 -1.30 0.34 3.33
C VAL A 6 -0.23 1.19 4.00
N THR A 7 0.99 0.66 4.04
CA THR A 7 2.17 1.40 4.47
C THR A 7 3.15 1.44 3.33
N PHE A 8 3.82 2.56 3.14
CA PHE A 8 4.72 2.72 2.00
C PHE A 8 5.87 3.66 2.32
N ARG A 9 7.05 3.33 1.80
CA ARG A 9 8.23 4.18 1.83
C ARG A 9 8.59 4.50 0.40
N LEU A 10 8.47 5.77 0.01
CA LEU A 10 8.95 6.25 -1.27
C LEU A 10 10.36 6.81 -1.09
N GLU A 11 11.28 6.49 -1.99
CA GLU A 11 12.64 7.04 -1.96
C GLU A 11 12.61 8.52 -2.36
N ASP A 12 13.39 9.36 -1.69
CA ASP A 12 13.49 10.77 -2.05
C ASP A 12 14.11 10.94 -3.45
N GLY A 13 13.68 11.96 -4.19
CA GLY A 13 14.12 12.19 -5.55
C GLY A 13 13.29 13.25 -6.27
N THR A 14 13.74 13.64 -7.47
CA THR A 14 13.08 14.69 -8.27
C THR A 14 11.65 14.37 -8.65
N ASP A 15 11.32 13.08 -8.74
CA ASP A 15 10.01 12.52 -9.09
C ASP A 15 9.18 12.10 -7.86
N TYR A 16 9.66 12.34 -6.63
CA TYR A 16 9.00 11.92 -5.38
C TYR A 16 7.54 12.35 -5.32
N ARG A 17 7.28 13.64 -5.56
CA ARG A 17 5.93 14.21 -5.47
C ARG A 17 4.97 13.56 -6.46
N GLU A 18 5.40 13.34 -7.70
CA GLU A 18 4.57 12.71 -8.72
C GLU A 18 4.24 11.25 -8.39
N ARG A 19 5.18 10.51 -7.77
CA ARG A 19 4.91 9.15 -7.31
C ARG A 19 3.96 9.13 -6.13
N TYR A 20 4.14 10.04 -5.19
CA TYR A 20 3.25 10.19 -4.03
C TYR A 20 1.83 10.54 -4.47
N ASP A 21 1.65 11.60 -5.25
CA ASP A 21 0.34 12.07 -5.73
C ASP A 21 -0.37 10.95 -6.51
N SER A 22 0.34 10.25 -7.40
CA SER A 22 -0.21 9.12 -8.15
C SER A 22 -0.60 7.92 -7.27
N LEU A 23 0.15 7.63 -6.20
CA LEU A 23 -0.21 6.57 -5.26
C LEU A 23 -1.47 6.94 -4.46
N MET A 24 -1.57 8.20 -4.03
CA MET A 24 -2.72 8.70 -3.26
C MET A 24 -3.99 8.76 -4.12
N GLU A 25 -3.88 9.12 -5.40
CA GLU A 25 -5.00 9.03 -6.35
C GLU A 25 -5.52 7.59 -6.47
N GLN A 26 -4.62 6.61 -6.61
CA GLN A 26 -5.03 5.20 -6.66
C GLN A 26 -5.61 4.71 -5.33
N LEU A 27 -5.07 5.17 -4.20
CA LEU A 27 -5.63 4.90 -2.86
C LEU A 27 -7.07 5.42 -2.75
N ALA A 28 -7.34 6.63 -3.23
CA ALA A 28 -8.69 7.21 -3.24
C ALA A 28 -9.66 6.39 -4.10
N ILE A 29 -9.20 5.86 -5.24
CA ILE A 29 -10.01 5.00 -6.12
C ILE A 29 -10.33 3.66 -5.42
N VAL A 30 -9.35 2.99 -4.81
CA VAL A 30 -9.59 1.69 -4.15
C VAL A 30 -10.38 1.82 -2.85
N SER A 31 -10.32 2.97 -2.19
CA SER A 31 -11.05 3.27 -0.96
C SER A 31 -12.47 3.81 -1.19
N ASN A 32 -12.88 3.98 -2.45
CA ASN A 32 -14.12 4.68 -2.83
C ASN A 32 -14.24 6.07 -2.17
N GLY A 33 -13.12 6.78 -2.04
CA GLY A 33 -13.04 8.12 -1.43
C GLY A 33 -13.03 8.13 0.10
N GLY A 34 -12.98 6.97 0.77
CA GLY A 34 -12.96 6.85 2.22
C GLY A 34 -11.66 6.25 2.76
N SER A 35 -10.65 7.08 3.01
CA SER A 35 -9.40 6.68 3.68
C SER A 35 -9.05 7.63 4.83
N TRP A 36 -8.35 7.10 5.83
CA TRP A 36 -7.64 7.87 6.84
C TRP A 36 -6.14 7.81 6.53
N ASP A 37 -5.55 8.94 6.22
CA ASP A 37 -4.18 9.10 5.68
C ASP A 37 -3.45 10.32 6.25
N GLU A 38 -3.85 10.79 7.45
CA GLU A 38 -3.26 11.97 8.11
C GLU A 38 -1.75 11.84 8.38
N THR A 39 -1.25 10.61 8.47
CA THR A 39 0.16 10.32 8.69
C THR A 39 0.90 10.07 7.38
N SER A 40 2.12 10.62 7.27
CA SER A 40 3.02 10.28 6.18
C SER A 40 3.26 8.77 6.13
N SER A 41 3.19 8.17 4.94
CA SER A 41 3.52 6.75 4.70
C SER A 41 2.55 5.71 5.26
N PHE A 42 1.32 6.09 5.63
CA PHE A 42 0.30 5.17 6.12
C PHE A 42 -1.10 5.59 5.68
N ALA A 43 -1.91 4.63 5.24
CA ALA A 43 -3.32 4.82 4.94
C ALA A 43 -4.15 3.62 5.44
N ALA A 44 -5.28 3.90 6.08
CA ALA A 44 -6.28 2.90 6.46
C ALA A 44 -7.59 3.16 5.73
N PHE A 45 -8.21 2.13 5.16
CA PHE A 45 -9.46 2.28 4.40
C PHE A 45 -10.25 0.98 4.33
N THR A 46 -11.50 1.09 3.89
CA THR A 46 -12.34 -0.06 3.55
C THR A 46 -12.44 -0.21 2.04
N SER A 47 -12.44 -1.44 1.53
CA SER A 47 -12.71 -1.70 0.12
C SER A 47 -13.59 -2.94 -0.07
N SER A 48 -14.35 -2.96 -1.17
CA SER A 48 -15.00 -4.17 -1.69
C SER A 48 -14.08 -5.01 -2.57
N LYS A 49 -12.95 -4.44 -3.02
CA LYS A 49 -11.93 -5.13 -3.83
C LYS A 49 -11.19 -6.16 -2.99
N SER A 50 -10.71 -7.21 -3.64
CA SER A 50 -9.81 -8.21 -3.05
C SER A 50 -8.41 -7.62 -2.83
N LEU A 51 -7.61 -8.26 -1.97
CA LEU A 51 -6.20 -7.89 -1.76
C LEU A 51 -5.39 -7.86 -3.07
N GLU A 52 -5.70 -8.75 -4.01
CA GLU A 52 -5.05 -8.81 -5.33
C GLU A 52 -5.39 -7.60 -6.19
N GLU A 53 -6.66 -7.21 -6.22
CA GLU A 53 -7.11 -6.03 -6.96
C GLU A 53 -6.58 -4.74 -6.36
N VAL A 54 -6.53 -4.64 -5.02
CA VAL A 54 -5.91 -3.49 -4.32
C VAL A 54 -4.42 -3.44 -4.64
N TYR A 55 -3.71 -4.57 -4.55
CA TYR A 55 -2.30 -4.64 -4.91
C TYR A 55 -2.05 -4.22 -6.37
N SER A 56 -2.83 -4.75 -7.30
CA SER A 56 -2.71 -4.44 -8.72
C SER A 56 -2.90 -2.94 -8.99
N ALA A 57 -3.94 -2.32 -8.41
CA ALA A 57 -4.21 -0.89 -8.62
C ALA A 57 -3.06 -0.03 -8.07
N LEU A 58 -2.59 -0.31 -6.84
CA LEU A 58 -1.53 0.48 -6.23
C LEU A 58 -0.16 0.26 -6.90
N TYR A 59 0.12 -0.94 -7.40
CA TYR A 59 1.41 -1.26 -8.01
C TYR A 59 1.47 -0.93 -9.51
N LEU A 60 0.48 -1.37 -10.29
CA LEU A 60 0.51 -1.29 -11.75
C LEU A 60 -0.12 0.00 -12.30
N GLU A 61 -1.05 0.61 -11.56
CA GLU A 61 -1.81 1.78 -12.03
C GLU A 61 -1.34 3.09 -11.37
N SER A 62 -0.34 3.03 -10.48
CA SER A 62 0.36 4.20 -9.96
C SER A 62 1.76 4.32 -10.55
N ARG A 63 2.42 5.45 -10.30
CA ARG A 63 3.85 5.65 -10.62
C ARG A 63 4.81 4.99 -9.63
N PHE A 64 4.33 4.10 -8.75
CA PHE A 64 5.16 3.39 -7.79
C PHE A 64 6.30 2.63 -8.47
N SER A 65 7.52 2.79 -7.96
CA SER A 65 8.71 2.16 -8.54
C SER A 65 9.25 1.09 -7.62
N PRO A 66 9.09 -0.22 -7.90
CA PRO A 66 9.52 -1.29 -7.00
C PRO A 66 11.06 -1.37 -6.83
N SER A 67 11.83 -0.71 -7.70
CA SER A 67 13.29 -0.61 -7.56
C SER A 67 13.75 0.47 -6.58
N LYS A 68 12.86 1.39 -6.19
CA LYS A 68 13.14 2.53 -5.30
C LYS A 68 12.26 2.50 -4.04
N ASP A 69 10.99 2.25 -4.27
CA ASP A 69 9.91 2.35 -3.30
C ASP A 69 9.58 0.98 -2.70
N THR A 70 9.00 1.00 -1.51
CA THR A 70 8.57 -0.19 -0.78
C THR A 70 7.15 0.00 -0.29
N MET A 71 6.30 -1.02 -0.40
CA MET A 71 4.92 -0.96 0.06
C MET A 71 4.50 -2.28 0.69
N VAL A 72 3.70 -2.20 1.75
CA VAL A 72 3.03 -3.34 2.39
C VAL A 72 1.54 -3.04 2.47
N ILE A 73 0.74 -3.96 1.94
CA ILE A 73 -0.72 -3.92 1.95
C ILE A 73 -1.18 -5.07 2.86
N ILE A 74 -1.99 -4.75 3.85
CA ILE A 74 -2.46 -5.68 4.88
C ILE A 74 -3.98 -5.71 4.84
N ASP A 75 -4.55 -6.89 4.56
CA ASP A 75 -5.96 -7.19 4.72
C ASP A 75 -6.21 -7.67 6.15
N LEU A 76 -6.74 -6.78 6.99
CA LEU A 76 -7.01 -7.06 8.40
C LEU A 76 -8.17 -8.05 8.58
N THR A 77 -9.11 -8.07 7.64
CA THR A 77 -10.31 -8.92 7.75
C THR A 77 -9.97 -10.37 7.44
N ASN A 78 -9.13 -10.61 6.44
CA ASN A 78 -8.77 -11.96 5.99
C ASN A 78 -7.42 -12.44 6.52
N SER A 79 -6.69 -11.62 7.30
CA SER A 79 -5.34 -11.92 7.78
C SER A 79 -4.41 -12.31 6.63
N LYS A 80 -4.35 -11.45 5.61
CA LYS A 80 -3.49 -11.63 4.44
C LYS A 80 -2.69 -10.36 4.18
N LYS A 81 -1.57 -10.49 3.48
CA LYS A 81 -0.75 -9.34 3.10
C LYS A 81 -0.13 -9.51 1.72
N LYS A 82 0.21 -8.38 1.12
CA LYS A 82 1.08 -8.30 -0.05
C LYS A 82 2.14 -7.25 0.16
N THR A 83 3.31 -7.50 -0.40
CA THR A 83 4.45 -6.59 -0.36
C THR A 83 4.93 -6.29 -1.76
N CYS A 84 5.39 -5.06 -1.99
CA CYS A 84 6.01 -4.64 -3.24
C CYS A 84 7.33 -3.91 -2.94
N GLY A 85 8.31 -4.06 -3.83
CA GLY A 85 9.64 -3.48 -3.69
C GLY A 85 10.60 -4.30 -2.82
N LEU A 86 11.66 -3.66 -2.34
CA LEU A 86 12.73 -4.31 -1.59
C LEU A 86 12.34 -4.50 -0.11
N ILE A 87 11.95 -5.72 0.26
CA ILE A 87 11.67 -6.11 1.65
C ILE A 87 12.91 -6.77 2.26
N GLU A 88 13.62 -6.06 3.12
CA GLU A 88 14.84 -6.55 3.77
C GLU A 88 14.57 -7.68 4.79
N TYR A 89 13.44 -7.62 5.51
CA TYR A 89 13.13 -8.52 6.63
C TYR A 89 11.75 -9.19 6.51
N PRO A 90 11.53 -10.03 5.48
CA PRO A 90 10.21 -10.64 5.22
C PRO A 90 9.75 -11.58 6.35
N ASN A 91 10.68 -12.29 7.00
CA ASN A 91 10.35 -13.20 8.11
C ASN A 91 9.89 -12.43 9.36
N THR A 92 10.59 -11.35 9.71
CA THR A 92 10.20 -10.48 10.83
C THR A 92 8.83 -9.88 10.60
N LEU A 93 8.54 -9.43 9.37
CA LEU A 93 7.20 -8.93 9.01
C LEU A 93 6.11 -9.99 9.25
N SER A 94 6.35 -11.24 8.85
CA SER A 94 5.42 -12.35 9.10
C SER A 94 5.25 -12.67 10.57
N THR A 95 6.33 -12.70 11.34
CA THR A 95 6.25 -12.91 12.80
C THR A 95 5.48 -11.78 13.50
N CYS A 96 5.71 -10.52 13.12
CA CYS A 96 5.07 -9.37 13.74
C CYS A 96 3.58 -9.23 13.39
N LEU A 97 3.18 -9.60 12.16
CA LEU A 97 1.77 -9.60 11.77
C LEU A 97 1.02 -10.82 12.32
N GLY A 98 1.72 -11.92 12.58
CA GLY A 98 1.12 -13.17 13.04
C GLY A 98 0.49 -14.01 11.92
N PHE A 99 0.68 -13.62 10.66
CA PHE A 99 0.23 -14.29 9.44
C PHE A 99 1.08 -13.91 8.22
#